data_AF-A0A5S9XG03-F1
#
_entry.id   AF-A0A5S9XG03-F1
#
_cell.length_a   1.000
_cell.length_b   1.000
_cell.length_c   1.000
_cell.angle_alpha   90.00
_cell.angle_beta   90.00
_cell.angle_gamma   90.00
#
_symmetry.space_group_name_H-M   'P 1'
#
loop_
_entity.id
_entity.type
_entity.pdbx_description
1 polymer ?
#
loop_
_entity_poly.entity_id
_entity_poly.type
_entity_poly.pdbx_seq_one_letter_code
_entity_poly.pdbx_strand_id
1 'polypeptide(L)'
;MSSNKIVLTSSDGESFQVEEVVARKLQIVKHLLEDDCVINEIPLQNVTGNILSIVLEYCKKHVDDVVDDDASEEPKKKKPDDEAKQNLDAWDAEFMKNIDMETIFKLILAANYLNVEGLLGLTCQTVADYIKDKTPEEVRELFNIENDFTHEEEEEEAIRKENAWAFEADTKHEDPKP
;
A
#
# COMPACT_ATOMS: atom_id res chain seq x y z
N MET A 1 9.24 25.85 -17.60
CA MET A 1 9.90 24.87 -16.71
C MET A 1 10.46 23.78 -17.60
N SER A 2 11.77 23.58 -17.61
CA SER A 2 12.37 22.52 -18.43
C SER A 2 11.86 21.18 -17.91
N SER A 3 11.02 20.49 -18.69
CA SER A 3 10.57 19.13 -18.38
C SER A 3 11.74 18.18 -18.57
N ASN A 4 12.62 18.11 -17.58
CA ASN A 4 13.63 17.07 -17.51
C ASN A 4 12.89 15.73 -17.42
N LYS A 5 13.23 14.83 -18.34
CA LYS A 5 12.65 13.50 -18.41
C LYS A 5 13.72 12.49 -18.02
N ILE A 6 13.34 11.54 -17.17
CA ILE A 6 14.19 10.46 -16.71
C ILE A 6 13.68 9.17 -17.35
N VAL A 7 14.60 8.29 -17.73
CA VAL A 7 14.30 6.95 -18.21
C VAL A 7 14.44 5.98 -17.04
N LEU A 8 13.40 5.21 -16.77
CA LEU A 8 13.42 4.11 -15.81
C LEU A 8 13.38 2.80 -16.58
N THR A 9 14.33 1.91 -16.37
CA THR A 9 14.38 0.62 -17.07
C THR A 9 14.03 -0.51 -16.09
N SER A 10 12.98 -1.28 -16.37
CA SER A 10 12.49 -2.38 -15.53
C SER A 10 13.40 -3.62 -15.63
N SER A 11 13.15 -4.60 -14.75
CA SER A 11 13.90 -5.85 -14.67
C SER A 11 13.83 -6.73 -15.92
N ASP A 12 12.74 -6.62 -16.68
CA ASP A 12 12.49 -7.30 -17.95
C ASP A 12 12.96 -6.50 -19.18
N GLY A 13 13.61 -5.34 -18.96
CA GLY A 13 14.23 -4.53 -20.00
C GLY A 13 13.31 -3.54 -20.69
N GLU A 14 12.09 -3.31 -20.17
CA GLU A 14 11.22 -2.25 -20.67
C GLU A 14 11.67 -0.88 -20.12
N SER A 15 11.63 0.16 -20.97
CA SER A 15 12.05 1.51 -20.59
C SER A 15 10.87 2.48 -20.57
N PHE A 16 10.77 3.25 -19.48
CA PHE A 16 9.69 4.21 -19.22
C PHE A 16 10.27 5.61 -19.12
N GLN A 17 9.85 6.49 -20.03
CA GLN A 17 10.22 7.90 -19.94
C GLN A 17 9.19 8.66 -19.09
N VAL A 18 9.65 9.22 -17.98
CA VAL A 18 8.80 9.89 -16.99
C VAL A 18 9.31 11.29 -16.70
N GLU A 19 8.42 12.19 -16.28
CA GLU A 19 8.80 13.53 -15.84
C GLU A 19 9.54 13.45 -14.51
N GLU A 20 10.53 14.32 -14.30
CA GLU A 20 11.32 14.37 -13.07
C GLU A 20 10.44 14.50 -11.81
N VAL A 21 9.34 15.25 -11.87
CA VAL A 21 8.39 15.43 -10.76
C VAL A 21 7.69 14.11 -10.37
N VAL A 22 7.39 13.25 -11.35
CA VAL A 22 6.83 11.92 -11.10
C VAL A 22 7.92 11.00 -10.57
N ALA A 23 9.11 11.05 -11.16
CA ALA A 23 10.25 10.21 -10.78
C ALA A 23 10.68 10.46 -9.33
N ARG A 24 10.65 11.71 -8.86
CA ARG A 24 10.96 12.10 -7.47
C ARG A 24 9.98 11.53 -6.43
N LYS A 25 8.81 11.01 -6.83
CA LYS A 25 7.93 10.25 -5.92
C LYS A 25 8.54 8.92 -5.50
N LEU A 26 9.34 8.31 -6.37
CA LEU A 26 10.10 7.11 -6.07
C LEU A 26 11.30 7.56 -5.23
N GLN A 27 11.29 7.30 -3.91
CA GLN A 27 12.33 7.87 -3.05
C GLN A 27 13.73 7.39 -3.44
N ILE A 28 13.88 6.15 -3.92
CA ILE A 28 15.17 5.68 -4.47
C ILE A 28 15.66 6.60 -5.59
N VAL A 29 14.77 6.99 -6.51
CA VAL A 29 15.12 7.87 -7.62
C VAL A 29 15.38 9.30 -7.13
N LYS A 30 14.62 9.79 -6.14
CA LYS A 30 14.86 11.10 -5.52
C LYS A 30 16.29 11.21 -4.97
N HIS A 31 16.73 10.25 -4.16
CA HIS A 31 18.08 10.25 -3.60
C HIS A 31 19.16 10.16 -4.70
N LEU A 32 18.94 9.34 -5.74
CA LEU A 32 19.86 9.25 -6.88
C LEU A 32 20.01 10.56 -7.67
N LEU A 33 18.94 11.37 -7.76
CA LEU A 33 18.96 12.67 -8.42
C LEU A 33 19.59 13.77 -7.56
N GLU A 34 19.51 13.66 -6.23
CA GLU A 34 20.10 14.63 -5.29
C GLU A 34 21.63 14.49 -5.20
N ASP A 35 22.15 13.29 -5.42
CA ASP A 35 23.59 13.01 -5.45
C ASP A 35 24.30 13.50 -6.74
N ASP A 36 23.62 14.32 -7.57
CA ASP A 36 24.11 14.92 -8.83
C ASP A 36 24.72 13.91 -9.83
N CYS A 37 24.37 12.63 -9.68
CA CYS A 37 24.70 11.60 -10.64
C CYS A 37 23.89 11.85 -11.90
N VAL A 38 24.53 12.36 -12.96
CA VAL A 38 23.94 12.56 -14.30
C VAL A 38 23.66 11.19 -14.96
N ILE A 39 22.71 10.46 -14.40
CA ILE A 39 22.24 9.17 -14.88
C ILE A 39 20.80 9.40 -15.32
N ASN A 40 20.64 9.74 -16.59
CA ASN A 40 19.32 9.91 -17.22
C ASN A 40 18.57 8.58 -17.36
N GLU A 41 19.20 7.45 -17.04
CA GLU A 41 18.64 6.11 -17.13
C GLU A 41 18.88 5.30 -15.86
N ILE A 42 17.83 5.09 -15.07
CA ILE A 42 17.89 4.38 -13.79
C ILE A 42 17.32 2.96 -13.95
N PRO A 43 18.15 1.91 -13.78
CA PRO A 43 17.67 0.54 -13.83
C PRO A 43 17.02 0.12 -12.50
N LEU A 44 15.79 -0.39 -12.58
CA LEU A 44 14.97 -0.89 -11.47
C LEU A 44 14.86 -2.42 -11.56
N GLN A 45 15.90 -3.11 -11.13
CA GLN A 45 16.07 -4.56 -11.33
C GLN A 45 15.08 -5.45 -10.56
N ASN A 46 14.36 -4.89 -9.59
CA ASN A 46 13.41 -5.65 -8.75
C ASN A 46 11.94 -5.45 -9.16
N VAL A 47 11.68 -4.74 -10.25
CA VAL A 47 10.31 -4.43 -10.70
C VAL A 47 10.18 -4.71 -12.19
N THR A 48 9.19 -5.53 -12.56
CA THR A 48 8.86 -5.80 -13.98
C THR A 48 8.15 -4.61 -14.62
N GLY A 49 8.17 -4.52 -15.95
CA GLY A 49 7.60 -3.41 -16.70
C GLY A 49 6.11 -3.21 -16.43
N ASN A 50 5.35 -4.31 -16.36
CA ASN A 50 3.93 -4.26 -16.03
C ASN A 50 3.66 -3.61 -14.65
N ILE A 51 4.39 -4.04 -13.62
CA ILE A 51 4.22 -3.49 -12.25
C ILE A 51 4.70 -2.04 -12.20
N LEU A 52 5.82 -1.74 -12.85
CA LEU A 52 6.36 -0.38 -12.91
C LEU A 52 5.38 0.58 -13.59
N SER A 53 4.69 0.16 -14.65
CA SER A 53 3.66 0.96 -15.31
C SER A 53 2.53 1.34 -14.34
N ILE A 54 2.06 0.38 -13.54
CA ILE A 54 1.00 0.59 -12.53
C ILE A 54 1.49 1.57 -11.46
N VAL A 55 2.70 1.40 -10.94
CA VAL A 55 3.29 2.32 -9.95
C VAL A 55 3.39 3.74 -10.51
N LEU A 56 3.81 3.88 -11.78
CA LEU A 56 3.95 5.17 -12.44
C LEU A 56 2.60 5.85 -12.69
N GLU A 57 1.55 5.10 -13.00
CA GLU A 57 0.19 5.62 -13.11
C GLU A 57 -0.29 6.19 -11.77
N TYR A 58 -0.10 5.44 -10.68
CA TYR A 58 -0.40 5.92 -9.33
C TYR A 58 0.37 7.20 -9.00
N CYS A 59 1.68 7.21 -9.25
CA CYS A 59 2.54 8.35 -8.97
C CYS A 59 2.12 9.58 -9.77
N LYS A 60 1.76 9.44 -11.05
CA LYS A 60 1.23 10.52 -11.90
C LYS A 60 -0.04 11.14 -11.34
N LYS A 61 -0.95 10.30 -10.83
CA LYS A 61 -2.22 10.77 -10.25
C LYS A 61 -2.02 11.51 -8.91
N HIS A 62 -0.99 11.12 -8.16
CA HIS A 62 -0.66 11.68 -6.85
C HIS A 62 0.46 12.72 -6.87
N VAL A 63 0.92 13.20 -8.03
CA VAL A 63 1.96 14.25 -8.11
C VAL A 63 1.52 15.51 -7.38
N ASP A 64 0.26 15.93 -7.57
CA ASP A 64 -0.27 17.18 -7.04
C ASP A 64 -0.60 17.13 -5.53
N ASP A 65 -0.57 15.93 -4.93
CA ASP A 65 -0.98 15.71 -3.53
C ASP A 65 0.17 15.91 -2.53
N VAL A 66 1.42 16.00 -3.01
CA VAL A 66 2.55 16.48 -2.21
C VAL A 66 2.92 17.88 -2.68
N VAL A 67 2.39 18.88 -1.97
CA VAL A 67 3.10 20.15 -1.88
C VAL A 67 4.31 19.93 -0.98
N ASP A 68 5.48 20.14 -1.57
CA ASP A 68 6.84 20.18 -1.02
C ASP A 68 7.00 20.05 0.51
N ASP A 69 7.64 18.96 0.92
CA ASP A 69 8.17 18.76 2.28
C ASP A 69 9.69 18.99 2.30
N ASP A 70 10.17 20.13 1.77
CA ASP A 70 11.56 20.52 2.00
C ASP A 70 11.72 22.02 2.32
N ALA A 71 12.26 22.24 3.53
CA ALA A 71 12.85 23.44 4.08
C ALA A 71 11.94 24.61 4.52
N SER A 72 11.68 24.63 5.83
CA SER A 72 11.43 25.78 6.73
C SER A 72 9.97 26.28 6.92
N GLU A 73 9.58 26.25 8.19
CA GLU A 73 8.40 26.85 8.83
C GLU A 73 7.01 26.23 8.58
N GLU A 74 6.56 25.49 9.60
CA GLU A 74 5.19 25.02 9.89
C GLU A 74 4.50 24.16 8.80
N PRO A 75 3.79 23.08 9.20
CA PRO A 75 3.11 22.21 8.25
C PRO A 75 1.87 22.92 7.71
N LYS A 76 2.04 23.76 6.70
CA LYS A 76 0.93 24.15 5.81
C LYS A 76 0.70 23.01 4.84
N LYS A 77 0.07 21.94 5.37
CA LYS A 77 -0.89 21.18 4.56
C LYS A 77 -1.78 22.24 3.91
N LYS A 78 -1.59 22.54 2.61
CA LYS A 78 -2.75 23.00 1.85
C LYS A 78 -3.73 21.88 2.07
N LYS A 79 -4.78 22.13 2.87
CA LYS A 79 -5.90 21.21 2.89
C LYS A 79 -6.26 21.06 1.42
N PRO A 80 -6.15 19.86 0.81
CA PRO A 80 -6.91 19.63 -0.39
C PRO A 80 -8.33 20.05 -0.02
N ASP A 81 -9.03 20.76 -0.91
CA ASP A 81 -10.48 20.91 -0.70
C ASP A 81 -11.02 19.51 -0.37
N ASP A 82 -11.89 19.37 0.65
CA ASP A 82 -12.32 18.05 1.13
C ASP A 82 -12.85 17.17 -0.03
N GLU A 83 -13.36 17.82 -1.09
CA GLU A 83 -13.75 17.21 -2.37
C GLU A 83 -12.57 16.64 -3.18
N ALA A 84 -11.44 17.32 -3.27
CA ALA A 84 -10.26 16.84 -4.01
C ALA A 84 -9.68 15.58 -3.38
N LYS A 85 -9.61 15.53 -2.04
CA LYS A 85 -9.18 14.34 -1.31
C LYS A 85 -10.16 13.18 -1.49
N GLN A 86 -11.45 13.43 -1.37
CA GLN A 86 -12.48 12.41 -1.60
C GLN A 86 -12.45 11.86 -3.03
N ASN A 87 -12.16 12.70 -4.02
CA ASN A 87 -12.01 12.27 -5.42
C ASN A 87 -10.77 11.40 -5.63
N LEU A 88 -9.66 11.66 -4.91
CA LEU A 88 -8.48 10.81 -4.92
C LEU A 88 -8.75 9.47 -4.22
N ASP A 89 -9.35 9.49 -3.04
CA ASP A 89 -9.73 8.28 -2.30
C ASP A 89 -10.68 7.38 -3.15
N ALA A 90 -11.62 7.99 -3.87
CA ALA A 90 -12.51 7.27 -4.79
C ALA A 90 -11.76 6.68 -5.99
N TRP A 91 -10.82 7.42 -6.57
CA TRP A 91 -9.98 6.93 -7.66
C TRP A 91 -9.09 5.78 -7.18
N ASP A 92 -8.50 5.88 -6.00
CA ASP A 92 -7.69 4.83 -5.38
C ASP A 92 -8.50 3.55 -5.16
N ALA A 93 -9.73 3.68 -4.68
CA ALA A 93 -10.63 2.53 -4.51
C ALA A 93 -10.99 1.87 -5.86
N GLU A 94 -11.16 2.63 -6.94
CA GLU A 94 -11.39 2.08 -8.29
C GLU A 94 -10.12 1.48 -8.88
N PHE A 95 -8.98 2.13 -8.68
CA PHE A 95 -7.68 1.69 -9.15
C PHE A 95 -7.35 0.31 -8.59
N MET A 96 -7.54 0.11 -7.28
CA MET A 96 -7.29 -1.17 -6.61
C MET A 96 -8.27 -2.28 -7.01
N LYS A 97 -9.54 -1.95 -7.32
CA LYS A 97 -10.55 -2.93 -7.78
C LYS A 97 -10.24 -3.56 -9.13
N ASN A 98 -9.52 -2.84 -9.99
CA ASN A 98 -9.18 -3.30 -11.34
C ASN A 98 -7.94 -4.20 -11.37
N ILE A 99 -7.28 -4.40 -10.22
CA ILE A 99 -6.04 -5.15 -10.10
C ILE A 99 -6.33 -6.48 -9.39
N ASP A 100 -5.80 -7.57 -9.91
CA ASP A 100 -5.91 -8.90 -9.31
C ASP A 100 -5.00 -9.03 -8.06
N MET A 101 -5.34 -9.96 -7.17
CA MET A 101 -4.59 -10.15 -5.91
C MET A 101 -3.12 -10.52 -6.10
N GLU A 102 -2.79 -11.32 -7.12
CA GLU A 102 -1.40 -11.68 -7.42
C GLU A 102 -0.59 -10.44 -7.80
N THR A 103 -1.18 -9.56 -8.62
CA THR A 103 -0.58 -8.27 -8.98
C THR A 103 -0.51 -7.32 -7.78
N ILE A 104 -1.50 -7.31 -6.88
CA ILE A 104 -1.44 -6.51 -5.63
C ILE A 104 -0.25 -6.94 -4.76
N PHE A 105 0.01 -8.24 -4.59
CA PHE A 105 1.19 -8.69 -3.84
C PHE A 105 2.50 -8.24 -4.48
N LYS A 106 2.62 -8.33 -5.81
CA LYS A 106 3.78 -7.80 -6.54
C LYS A 106 3.89 -6.27 -6.39
N LEU A 107 2.76 -5.57 -6.34
CA LEU A 107 2.70 -4.13 -6.15
C LEU A 107 3.14 -3.71 -4.75
N ILE A 108 2.81 -4.48 -3.71
CA ILE A 108 3.30 -4.27 -2.33
C ILE A 108 4.84 -4.37 -2.31
N LEU A 109 5.40 -5.42 -2.92
CA LEU A 109 6.86 -5.60 -2.99
C LEU A 109 7.53 -4.47 -3.77
N ALA A 110 6.95 -4.05 -4.89
CA ALA A 110 7.45 -2.94 -5.70
C ALA A 110 7.33 -1.59 -4.97
N ALA A 111 6.21 -1.32 -4.30
CA ALA A 111 6.00 -0.09 -3.53
C ALA A 111 6.95 0.01 -2.35
N ASN A 112 7.22 -1.09 -1.66
CA ASN A 112 8.24 -1.16 -0.60
C ASN A 112 9.66 -0.94 -1.17
N TYR A 113 9.99 -1.59 -2.29
CA TYR A 113 11.29 -1.40 -2.94
C TYR A 113 11.49 0.05 -3.39
N LEU A 114 10.55 0.63 -4.13
CA LEU A 114 10.63 2.00 -4.63
C LEU A 114 10.37 3.07 -3.56
N ASN A 115 9.97 2.62 -2.37
CA ASN A 115 9.58 3.41 -1.20
C ASN A 115 8.52 4.48 -1.54
N VAL A 116 7.35 4.00 -1.97
CA VAL A 116 6.16 4.81 -2.25
C VAL A 116 5.13 4.56 -1.15
N GLU A 117 5.23 5.33 -0.05
CA GLU A 117 4.45 5.10 1.18
C GLU A 117 2.92 5.10 0.94
N GLY A 118 2.40 6.02 0.12
CA GLY A 118 0.97 6.09 -0.19
C GLY A 118 0.44 4.83 -0.87
N LEU A 119 1.19 4.32 -1.86
CA LEU A 119 0.83 3.10 -2.58
C LEU A 119 0.97 1.86 -1.69
N LEU A 120 1.99 1.82 -0.84
CA LEU A 120 2.19 0.74 0.13
C LEU A 120 1.02 0.70 1.13
N GLY A 121 0.62 1.85 1.67
CA GLY A 121 -0.53 1.95 2.57
C GLY A 121 -1.83 1.49 1.90
N LEU A 122 -2.10 1.97 0.68
CA LEU A 122 -3.30 1.63 -0.08
C LEU A 122 -3.39 0.12 -0.40
N THR A 123 -2.28 -0.47 -0.83
CA THR A 123 -2.19 -1.91 -1.13
C THR A 123 -2.36 -2.76 0.13
N CYS A 124 -1.71 -2.39 1.24
CA CYS A 124 -1.90 -3.07 2.53
C CYS A 124 -3.33 -2.96 3.04
N GLN A 125 -3.96 -1.79 2.94
CA GLN A 125 -5.35 -1.57 3.35
C GLN A 125 -6.31 -2.43 2.52
N THR A 126 -6.10 -2.50 1.21
CA THR A 126 -6.93 -3.34 0.31
C THR A 126 -6.85 -4.81 0.68
N VAL A 127 -5.65 -5.32 0.99
CA VAL A 127 -5.48 -6.71 1.46
C VAL A 127 -6.16 -6.91 2.81
N ALA A 128 -6.04 -5.97 3.75
CA ALA A 128 -6.69 -6.04 5.04
C ALA A 128 -8.22 -6.08 4.93
N ASP A 129 -8.81 -5.22 4.09
CA ASP A 129 -10.26 -5.20 3.85
C ASP A 129 -10.73 -6.49 3.17
N TYR A 130 -9.94 -7.05 2.26
CA TYR A 130 -10.25 -8.34 1.65
C TYR A 130 -10.21 -9.51 2.65
N ILE A 131 -9.30 -9.48 3.62
CA ILE A 131 -9.21 -10.50 4.68
C ILE A 131 -10.36 -10.36 5.68
N LYS A 132 -10.77 -9.12 6.00
CA LYS A 132 -11.79 -8.83 7.02
C LYS A 132 -13.13 -9.51 6.75
N ASP A 133 -13.53 -9.58 5.49
CA ASP A 133 -14.83 -10.14 5.09
C ASP A 133 -14.76 -11.64 4.73
N LYS A 134 -13.60 -12.28 4.88
CA LYS A 134 -13.36 -13.68 4.52
C LYS A 134 -13.28 -14.61 5.72
N THR A 135 -13.63 -15.88 5.50
CA THR A 135 -13.43 -16.90 6.53
C THR A 135 -11.95 -17.30 6.59
N PRO A 136 -11.47 -17.81 7.74
CA PRO A 136 -10.09 -18.29 7.87
C PRO A 136 -9.70 -19.33 6.81
N GLU A 137 -10.64 -20.16 6.36
CA GLU A 137 -10.43 -21.18 5.33
C GLU A 137 -10.20 -20.54 3.95
N GLU A 138 -10.99 -19.52 3.58
CA GLU A 138 -10.80 -18.79 2.32
C GLU A 138 -9.50 -17.98 2.31
N VAL A 139 -9.09 -17.45 3.47
CA VAL A 139 -7.80 -16.76 3.62
C VAL A 139 -6.66 -17.78 3.46
N ARG A 140 -6.76 -18.96 4.07
CA ARG A 140 -5.77 -20.04 3.88
C ARG A 140 -5.65 -20.46 2.42
N GLU A 141 -6.76 -20.59 1.71
CA GLU A 141 -6.75 -20.90 0.27
C GLU A 141 -6.10 -19.77 -0.55
N LEU A 142 -6.45 -18.51 -0.28
CA LEU A 142 -5.89 -17.35 -0.99
C LEU A 142 -4.38 -17.22 -0.82
N PHE A 143 -3.88 -17.42 0.40
CA PHE A 143 -2.46 -17.33 0.72
C PHE A 143 -1.72 -18.66 0.53
N ASN A 144 -2.42 -19.71 0.10
CA ASN A 144 -1.92 -21.07 -0.06
C ASN A 144 -1.19 -21.56 1.22
N ILE A 145 -1.80 -21.30 2.38
CA ILE A 145 -1.30 -21.68 3.71
C ILE A 145 -1.92 -23.02 4.09
N GLU A 146 -1.08 -23.98 4.49
CA GLU A 146 -1.54 -25.26 5.03
C GLU A 146 -2.21 -25.05 6.40
N ASN A 147 -3.34 -25.72 6.64
CA ASN A 147 -3.99 -25.68 7.94
C ASN A 147 -3.12 -26.44 8.95
N ASP A 148 -2.45 -25.71 9.84
CA ASP A 148 -1.56 -26.25 10.88
C ASP A 148 -2.27 -26.52 12.20
N PHE A 149 -3.57 -26.23 12.29
CA PHE A 149 -4.39 -26.52 13.47
C PHE A 149 -4.63 -28.01 13.61
N THR A 150 -4.45 -28.51 14.83
CA THR A 150 -4.85 -29.88 15.19
C THR A 150 -6.36 -29.94 15.41
N HIS A 151 -6.97 -31.11 15.17
CA HIS A 151 -8.42 -31.31 15.35
C HIS A 151 -8.90 -30.93 16.77
N GLU A 152 -8.04 -31.10 17.77
CA GLU A 152 -8.29 -30.74 19.17
C GLU A 152 -8.36 -29.21 19.37
N GLU A 153 -7.52 -28.43 18.67
CA GLU A 153 -7.54 -26.96 18.72
C GLU A 153 -8.76 -26.37 18.00
N GLU A 154 -9.19 -26.96 16.89
CA GLU A 154 -10.44 -26.58 16.20
C GLU A 154 -11.67 -26.88 17.08
N GLU A 155 -11.67 -28.02 17.78
CA GLU A 155 -12.70 -28.35 18.76
C GLU A 155 -12.68 -27.41 19.96
N GLU A 156 -11.51 -27.06 20.50
CA GLU A 156 -11.40 -26.08 21.59
C GLU A 156 -11.89 -24.68 21.18
N GLU A 157 -11.59 -24.21 19.96
CA GLU A 157 -12.10 -22.94 19.46
C GLU A 157 -13.61 -22.98 19.21
N ALA A 158 -14.14 -24.10 18.68
CA ALA A 158 -15.58 -24.30 18.54
C ALA A 158 -16.27 -24.31 19.92
N ILE A 159 -15.70 -25.03 20.89
CA ILE A 159 -16.18 -25.08 22.27
C ILE A 159 -16.11 -23.69 22.92
N ARG A 160 -15.07 -22.89 22.67
CA ARG A 160 -14.98 -21.50 23.17
C ARG A 160 -15.99 -20.57 22.50
N LYS A 161 -16.26 -20.72 21.20
CA LYS A 161 -17.33 -19.98 20.52
C LYS A 161 -18.71 -20.33 21.06
N GLU A 162 -18.99 -21.62 21.25
CA GLU A 162 -20.24 -22.10 21.85
C GLU A 162 -20.38 -21.65 23.31
N ASN A 163 -19.26 -21.57 24.04
CA ASN A 163 -19.21 -21.12 25.42
C ASN A 163 -18.76 -19.66 25.58
N ALA A 164 -18.96 -18.81 24.57
CA ALA A 164 -18.55 -17.39 24.62
C ALA A 164 -19.14 -16.64 25.84
N TRP A 165 -20.34 -17.03 26.27
CA TRP A 165 -21.02 -16.53 27.47
C TRP A 165 -20.24 -16.72 28.78
N ALA A 166 -19.32 -17.70 28.84
CA ALA A 166 -18.50 -17.98 30.02
C ALA A 166 -17.22 -17.12 30.09
N PHE A 167 -16.85 -16.46 28.99
CA PHE A 167 -15.59 -15.71 28.87
C PHE A 167 -15.78 -14.18 28.77
N GLU A 168 -17.00 -13.67 28.59
CA GLU A 168 -17.29 -12.22 28.50
C GLU A 168 -17.75 -11.56 29.82
N ALA A 169 -18.02 -12.35 30.87
CA ALA A 169 -18.66 -11.86 32.09
C ALA A 169 -17.65 -11.53 33.21
N ASP A 170 -16.91 -10.43 33.10
CA ASP A 170 -16.16 -9.90 34.26
C ASP A 170 -15.88 -8.39 34.26
N THR A 171 -16.78 -7.55 33.72
CA THR A 171 -16.60 -6.08 33.78
C THR A 171 -17.71 -5.27 34.45
N LYS A 172 -18.77 -5.86 35.01
CA LYS A 172 -19.82 -5.08 35.68
C LYS A 172 -20.43 -5.76 36.91
N HIS A 173 -19.71 -5.71 38.03
CA HIS A 173 -20.33 -5.60 39.35
C HIS A 173 -19.38 -4.93 40.35
N GLU A 174 -19.12 -3.64 40.16
CA GLU A 174 -18.79 -2.77 41.30
C GLU A 174 -20.11 -2.43 42.00
N ASP A 175 -20.43 -3.18 43.06
CA ASP A 175 -21.54 -2.83 43.96
C ASP A 175 -21.20 -1.58 44.78
N PRO A 176 -22.13 -0.62 44.95
CA PRO A 176 -21.91 0.51 45.83
C PRO A 176 -22.01 0.04 47.29
N LYS A 177 -20.94 0.27 48.05
CA LYS A 177 -20.84 -0.10 49.47
C LYS A 177 -21.71 0.85 50.34
N PRO A 178 -22.42 0.33 51.37
CA PRO A 178 -23.38 1.08 52.19
C PRO A 178 -22.76 2.19 53.06
#